data_AF-A0A660UN84-F1
#
_entry.id   AF-A0A660UN84-F1
#
_cell.length_a   1.000
_cell.length_b   1.000
_cell.length_c   1.000
_cell.angle_alpha   90.00
_cell.angle_beta   90.00
_cell.angle_gamma   90.00
#
_symmetry.space_group_name_H-M   'P 1'
#
loop_
_entity.id
_entity.type
_entity.pdbx_description
1 polymer ?
#
loop_
_entity_poly.entity_id
_entity_poly.type
_entity_poly.pdbx_seq_one_letter_code
_entity_poly.pdbx_strand_id
1 'polypeptide(L)'
;MSGVLASYVESEKPWHCPADRNYRRQVDRGGKRSYSITGLMHGERPNDPKCVDKMGEIVTPAIKIVFLENTDDRGWNIGSWIMNYGSSPSWIDPLAIFHNDRSTIGFADGHAEKHRWLDGDTIRDAGGDSQAPSLGRDVQWMSDHYVPGRR
;
A
#
# COMPACT_ATOMS: atom_id res chain seq x y z
N MET A 1 5.88 -14.36 14.89
CA MET A 1 5.61 -13.71 13.60
C MET A 1 6.01 -14.66 12.50
N SER A 2 5.14 -14.90 11.52
CA SER A 2 5.44 -15.69 10.32
C SER A 2 5.59 -14.73 9.14
N GLY A 3 6.68 -14.87 8.38
CA GLY A 3 7.00 -14.00 7.23
C GLY A 3 8.51 -13.93 7.02
N VAL A 4 8.96 -13.83 5.77
CA VAL A 4 10.40 -13.92 5.43
C VAL A 4 11.22 -12.80 6.06
N LEU A 5 10.64 -11.59 6.21
CA LEU A 5 11.30 -10.45 6.87
C LEU A 5 11.24 -10.52 8.39
N ALA A 6 10.36 -11.35 8.97
CA ALA A 6 10.15 -11.40 10.41
C ALA A 6 11.40 -11.90 11.16
N SER A 7 12.19 -12.80 10.57
CA SER A 7 13.44 -13.29 11.15
C SER A 7 14.57 -12.26 11.15
N TYR A 8 14.48 -11.22 10.31
CA TYR A 8 15.49 -10.16 10.25
C TYR A 8 15.14 -8.98 11.15
N VAL A 9 13.84 -8.67 11.26
CA VAL A 9 13.35 -7.52 12.04
C VAL A 9 13.14 -7.88 13.51
N GLU A 10 12.79 -9.14 13.80
CA GLU A 10 12.52 -9.69 15.14
C GLU A 10 11.51 -8.86 15.98
N SER A 11 10.72 -8.01 15.33
CA SER A 11 9.75 -7.12 15.98
C SER A 11 8.51 -6.92 15.12
N GLU A 12 7.33 -6.93 15.75
CA GLU A 12 6.06 -6.57 15.08
C GLU A 12 5.89 -5.05 14.96
N LYS A 13 6.65 -4.26 15.75
CA LYS A 13 6.48 -2.81 15.84
C LYS A 13 6.64 -2.08 14.50
N PRO A 14 7.61 -2.42 13.63
CA PRO A 14 7.75 -1.74 12.34
C PRO A 14 6.58 -1.98 11.38
N TRP A 15 5.79 -3.02 11.61
CA TRP A 15 4.64 -3.39 10.78
C TRP A 15 3.34 -2.73 11.23
N HIS A 16 3.36 -1.98 12.34
CA HIS A 16 2.19 -1.36 12.93
C HIS A 16 2.34 0.16 13.01
N CYS A 17 1.33 0.87 12.52
CA CYS A 17 1.21 2.30 12.71
C CYS A 17 0.64 2.58 14.11
N PRO A 18 1.26 3.42 14.97
CA PRO A 18 0.72 3.72 16.29
C PRO A 18 -0.66 4.41 16.29
N ALA A 19 -1.01 5.06 15.17
CA ALA A 19 -2.32 5.69 14.99
C ALA A 19 -3.40 4.70 14.56
N ASP A 20 -2.99 3.54 14.03
CA ASP A 20 -3.90 2.49 13.63
C ASP A 20 -4.53 1.82 14.87
N ARG A 21 -5.85 1.90 14.96
CA ARG A 21 -6.65 1.31 16.04
C ARG A 21 -7.50 0.14 15.56
N ASN A 22 -7.30 -0.31 14.33
CA ASN A 22 -8.05 -1.40 13.72
C ASN A 22 -7.90 -2.71 14.49
N TYR A 23 -6.76 -2.95 15.13
CA TYR A 23 -6.55 -4.08 16.05
C TYR A 23 -7.54 -4.14 17.24
N ARG A 24 -8.25 -3.05 17.55
CA ARG A 24 -9.28 -3.00 18.59
C ARG A 24 -10.66 -3.39 18.08
N ARG A 25 -10.87 -3.43 16.76
CA ARG A 25 -12.13 -3.85 16.15
C ARG A 25 -12.19 -5.38 16.16
N GLN A 26 -13.30 -5.95 16.63
CA GLN A 26 -13.45 -7.41 16.73
C GLN A 26 -13.85 -8.08 15.40
N VAL A 27 -14.36 -7.33 14.42
CA VAL A 27 -14.82 -7.84 13.11
C VAL A 27 -14.60 -6.80 11.98
N ASP A 28 -14.54 -7.30 10.74
CA ASP A 28 -14.60 -6.62 9.43
C ASP A 28 -13.54 -5.57 9.09
N ARG A 29 -12.48 -5.45 9.91
CA ARG A 29 -11.21 -4.73 9.62
C ARG A 29 -10.21 -4.83 10.78
N GLY A 30 -10.24 -5.93 11.52
CA GLY A 30 -9.27 -6.20 12.58
C GLY A 30 -7.83 -6.25 12.05
N GLY A 31 -6.83 -6.24 12.92
CA GLY A 31 -5.44 -6.52 12.53
C GLY A 31 -4.41 -5.59 13.16
N LYS A 32 -3.23 -6.15 13.48
CA LYS A 32 -2.07 -5.38 14.00
C LYS A 32 -1.16 -4.85 12.90
N ARG A 33 -1.28 -5.34 11.67
CA ARG A 33 -0.44 -4.90 10.56
C ARG A 33 -1.12 -3.73 9.85
N SER A 34 -0.42 -2.62 9.73
CA SER A 34 -0.95 -1.41 9.09
C SER A 34 -0.38 -1.19 7.69
N TYR A 35 0.71 -1.87 7.34
CA TYR A 35 1.42 -1.71 6.08
C TYR A 35 1.37 -2.98 5.22
N SER A 36 1.27 -2.81 3.91
CA SER A 36 1.46 -3.88 2.93
C SER A 36 2.53 -3.52 1.92
N ILE A 37 3.12 -4.55 1.33
CA ILE A 37 3.98 -4.42 0.15
C ILE A 37 3.10 -4.33 -1.11
N THR A 38 3.49 -3.56 -2.11
CA THR A 38 2.76 -3.50 -3.40
C THR A 38 2.90 -4.78 -4.23
N GLY A 39 1.88 -5.16 -4.98
CA GLY A 39 1.87 -6.38 -5.79
C GLY A 39 3.02 -6.53 -6.80
N LEU A 40 3.44 -5.43 -7.44
CA LEU A 40 4.52 -5.41 -8.43
C LEU A 40 5.94 -5.38 -7.84
N MET A 41 6.08 -5.22 -6.52
CA MET A 41 7.35 -5.40 -5.80
C MET A 41 7.51 -6.85 -5.36
N HIS A 42 7.15 -7.80 -6.24
CA HIS A 42 7.12 -9.24 -5.98
C HIS A 42 6.22 -9.65 -4.79
N GLY A 43 5.11 -8.93 -4.61
CA GLY A 43 4.13 -9.19 -3.55
C GLY A 43 3.10 -10.27 -3.91
N GLU A 44 2.55 -10.22 -5.12
CA GLU A 44 1.51 -11.17 -5.59
C GLU A 44 1.33 -11.22 -7.11
N ARG A 45 2.11 -10.43 -7.88
CA ARG A 45 1.98 -10.35 -9.34
C ARG A 45 3.24 -10.82 -10.09
N PRO A 46 3.81 -12.01 -9.78
CA PRO A 46 5.10 -12.43 -10.37
C PRO A 46 5.07 -12.62 -11.89
N ASN A 47 3.89 -12.85 -12.47
CA ASN A 47 3.72 -13.01 -13.93
C ASN A 47 3.48 -11.68 -14.66
N ASP A 48 3.34 -10.57 -13.93
CA ASP A 48 3.16 -9.26 -14.53
C ASP A 48 4.51 -8.77 -15.09
N PRO A 49 4.59 -8.33 -16.37
CA PRO A 49 5.83 -7.87 -16.97
C PRO A 49 6.43 -6.62 -16.32
N LYS A 50 5.68 -5.92 -15.46
CA LYS A 50 6.13 -4.78 -14.65
C LYS A 50 6.57 -5.16 -13.25
N CYS A 51 6.36 -6.41 -12.84
CA CYS A 51 6.87 -6.91 -11.58
C CYS A 51 8.40 -6.94 -11.60
N VAL A 52 9.01 -6.58 -10.49
CA VAL A 52 10.47 -6.61 -10.31
C VAL A 52 10.83 -7.68 -9.28
N ASP A 53 11.90 -8.42 -9.54
CA ASP A 53 12.45 -9.42 -8.63
C ASP A 53 13.71 -8.90 -7.93
N LYS A 54 14.44 -8.01 -8.61
CA LYS A 54 15.72 -7.47 -8.14
C LYS A 54 15.65 -5.96 -8.00
N MET A 55 16.33 -5.44 -6.98
CA MET A 55 16.45 -4.00 -6.74
C MET A 55 16.95 -3.23 -7.99
N GLY A 56 17.88 -3.83 -8.76
CA GLY A 56 18.42 -3.21 -9.99
C GLY A 56 17.44 -3.11 -11.16
N GLU A 57 16.27 -3.75 -11.07
CA GLU A 57 15.20 -3.67 -12.09
C GLU A 57 14.24 -2.50 -11.82
N ILE A 58 14.27 -1.94 -10.62
CA ILE A 58 13.42 -0.82 -10.20
C ILE A 58 13.90 0.46 -10.88
N VAL A 59 12.99 1.11 -11.58
CA VAL A 59 13.26 2.36 -12.28
C VAL A 59 12.84 3.51 -11.38
N THR A 60 13.71 4.50 -11.22
CA THR A 60 13.49 5.68 -10.35
C THR A 60 13.09 5.26 -8.91
N PRO A 61 13.95 4.52 -8.19
CA PRO A 61 13.59 3.91 -6.90
C PRO A 61 13.11 4.93 -5.85
N ALA A 62 13.61 6.17 -5.90
CA ALA A 62 13.19 7.27 -5.04
C ALA A 62 11.72 7.71 -5.18
N ILE A 63 10.97 7.18 -6.16
CA ILE A 63 9.53 7.46 -6.27
C ILE A 63 8.68 6.18 -6.35
N LYS A 64 9.28 5.00 -6.18
CA LYS A 64 8.53 3.74 -6.26
C LYS A 64 8.14 3.25 -4.88
N ILE A 65 6.86 3.06 -4.68
CA ILE A 65 6.29 2.64 -3.41
C ILE A 65 6.64 1.17 -3.18
N VAL A 66 7.18 0.88 -2.00
CA VAL A 66 7.33 -0.49 -1.51
C VAL A 66 6.30 -0.75 -0.43
N PHE A 67 6.20 0.14 0.55
CA PHE A 67 5.28 0.00 1.69
C PHE A 67 4.26 1.12 1.70
N LEU A 68 3.01 0.80 1.98
CA LEU A 68 1.94 1.79 2.15
C LEU A 68 0.94 1.36 3.20
N GLU A 69 0.27 2.33 3.80
CA GLU A 69 -0.79 2.09 4.78
C GLU A 69 -2.07 1.63 4.09
N ASN A 70 -2.54 0.44 4.46
CA ASN A 70 -3.79 -0.11 3.96
C ASN A 70 -4.54 -0.81 5.09
N THR A 71 -5.82 -1.05 4.85
CA THR A 71 -6.66 -1.86 5.74
C THR A 71 -7.35 -2.92 4.91
N ASP A 72 -7.92 -3.92 5.58
CA ASP A 72 -8.45 -5.10 4.92
C ASP A 72 -9.67 -5.61 5.66
N ASP A 73 -10.78 -5.79 4.95
CA ASP A 73 -12.06 -6.27 5.50
C ASP A 73 -12.02 -7.73 5.97
N ARG A 74 -10.98 -8.47 5.57
CA ARG A 74 -10.74 -9.87 5.98
C ARG A 74 -10.16 -9.98 7.39
N GLY A 75 -10.02 -8.86 8.11
CA GLY A 75 -9.63 -8.83 9.52
C GLY A 75 -8.12 -8.87 9.78
N TRP A 76 -7.32 -8.75 8.72
CA TRP A 76 -5.88 -8.48 8.72
C TRP A 76 -5.45 -8.24 7.28
N ASN A 77 -4.36 -7.52 7.05
CA ASN A 77 -3.87 -7.27 5.70
C ASN A 77 -3.36 -8.59 5.10
N ILE A 78 -4.11 -9.17 4.16
CA ILE A 78 -3.75 -10.42 3.48
C ILE A 78 -3.06 -10.09 2.16
N GLY A 79 -1.98 -10.82 1.87
CA GLY A 79 -1.25 -10.66 0.61
C GLY A 79 -0.57 -9.30 0.49
N SER A 80 -0.60 -8.76 -0.73
CA SER A 80 -0.02 -7.47 -1.10
C SER A 80 -1.10 -6.45 -1.43
N TRP A 81 -0.75 -5.18 -1.51
CA TRP A 81 -1.66 -4.13 -1.96
C TRP A 81 -1.66 -4.03 -3.50
N ILE A 82 -2.83 -4.06 -4.10
CA ILE A 82 -3.04 -4.19 -5.54
C ILE A 82 -3.85 -3.00 -6.10
N MET A 83 -3.40 -2.54 -7.27
CA MET A 83 -4.20 -1.69 -8.15
C MET A 83 -4.13 -2.12 -9.62
N ASN A 84 -5.16 -1.75 -10.38
CA ASN A 84 -5.10 -1.64 -11.82
C ASN A 84 -4.31 -0.38 -12.20
N TYR A 85 -3.43 -0.51 -13.20
CA TYR A 85 -2.61 0.58 -13.73
C TYR A 85 -2.74 0.62 -15.26
N GLY A 86 -2.29 1.72 -15.89
CA GLY A 86 -2.35 1.91 -17.34
C GLY A 86 -3.35 2.98 -17.76
N SER A 87 -4.15 2.73 -18.79
CA SER A 87 -5.05 3.75 -19.38
C SER A 87 -6.26 4.10 -18.50
N SER A 88 -6.64 3.21 -17.59
CA SER A 88 -7.77 3.41 -16.67
C SER A 88 -7.39 2.92 -15.27
N PRO A 89 -6.49 3.62 -14.56
CA PRO A 89 -6.01 3.17 -13.26
C PRO A 89 -7.14 3.23 -12.21
N SER A 90 -7.10 2.27 -11.29
CA SER A 90 -8.01 2.19 -10.13
C SER A 90 -7.41 1.25 -9.10
N TRP A 91 -7.45 1.60 -7.81
CA TRP A 91 -7.03 0.64 -6.79
C TRP A 91 -8.10 -0.40 -6.50
N ILE A 92 -7.63 -1.62 -6.23
CA ILE A 92 -8.49 -2.76 -5.87
C ILE A 92 -8.59 -2.82 -4.36
N ASP A 93 -7.43 -2.72 -3.68
CA ASP A 93 -7.37 -2.75 -2.23
C ASP A 93 -7.51 -1.34 -1.65
N PRO A 94 -8.25 -1.17 -0.54
CA PRO A 94 -8.48 0.14 0.03
C PRO A 94 -7.23 0.68 0.74
N LEU A 95 -7.09 2.00 0.71
CA LEU A 95 -6.05 2.71 1.46
C LEU A 95 -6.51 2.98 2.89
N ALA A 96 -5.53 3.08 3.79
CA ALA A 96 -5.77 3.56 5.15
C ALA A 96 -5.17 4.95 5.34
N ILE A 97 -6.02 5.90 5.70
CA ILE A 97 -5.68 7.32 5.88
C ILE A 97 -5.71 7.63 7.37
N PHE A 98 -4.68 7.20 8.10
CA PHE A 98 -4.65 7.29 9.56
C PHE A 98 -4.27 8.68 10.10
N HIS A 99 -3.77 9.60 9.24
CA HIS A 99 -3.05 10.80 9.69
C HIS A 99 -3.61 12.13 9.18
N ASN A 100 -4.91 12.38 9.32
CA ASN A 100 -5.60 13.61 8.83
C ASN A 100 -5.37 13.83 7.33
N ASP A 101 -6.09 13.06 6.51
CA ASP A 101 -5.99 13.06 5.05
C ASP A 101 -4.60 12.65 4.51
N ARG A 102 -3.81 11.96 5.33
CA ARG A 102 -2.46 11.53 4.98
C ARG A 102 -2.22 10.06 5.31
N SER A 103 -1.29 9.49 4.55
CA SER A 103 -0.72 8.17 4.81
C SER A 103 0.80 8.24 4.86
N THR A 104 1.42 7.32 5.58
CA THR A 104 2.88 7.11 5.56
C THR A 104 3.22 6.12 4.45
N ILE A 105 4.14 6.50 3.57
CA ILE A 105 4.56 5.73 2.40
C ILE A 105 6.07 5.50 2.48
N GLY A 106 6.52 4.26 2.24
CA GLY A 106 7.92 3.87 2.18
C GLY A 106 8.33 3.53 0.75
N PHE A 107 9.46 4.08 0.32
CA PHE A 107 9.95 4.02 -1.06
C PHE A 107 11.13 3.06 -1.23
N ALA A 108 11.42 2.70 -2.48
CA ALA A 108 12.39 1.67 -2.84
C ALA A 108 13.86 2.05 -2.57
N ASP A 109 14.19 3.33 -2.44
CA ASP A 109 15.51 3.80 -2.00
C ASP A 109 15.67 3.82 -0.46
N GLY A 110 14.61 3.48 0.28
CA GLY A 110 14.62 3.34 1.74
C GLY A 110 14.11 4.56 2.53
N HIS A 111 13.75 5.67 1.87
CA HIS A 111 13.12 6.78 2.57
C HIS A 111 11.61 6.56 2.78
N ALA A 112 11.01 7.39 3.64
CA ALA A 112 9.58 7.40 3.87
C ALA A 112 9.05 8.82 3.96
N GLU A 113 7.81 9.03 3.51
CA GLU A 113 7.15 10.34 3.49
C GLU A 113 5.71 10.25 4.00
N LYS A 114 5.18 11.39 4.43
CA LYS A 114 3.74 11.56 4.65
C LYS A 114 3.12 12.14 3.38
N HIS A 115 2.42 11.30 2.64
CA HIS A 115 1.67 11.73 1.46
C HIS A 115 0.30 12.26 1.87
N ARG A 116 -0.11 13.39 1.30
CA ARG A 116 -1.44 13.98 1.52
C ARG A 116 -2.35 13.66 0.34
N TRP A 117 -3.45 12.99 0.62
CA TRP A 117 -4.53 12.74 -0.33
C TRP A 117 -5.34 14.01 -0.55
N LEU A 118 -5.72 14.26 -1.80
CA LEU A 118 -6.33 15.50 -2.24
C LEU A 118 -7.77 15.32 -2.73
N ASP A 119 -8.13 14.14 -3.17
CA ASP A 119 -9.44 13.86 -3.74
C ASP A 119 -10.43 13.46 -2.63
N GLY A 120 -11.60 14.10 -2.64
CA GLY A 120 -12.61 13.89 -1.61
C GLY A 120 -13.13 12.45 -1.56
N ASP A 121 -13.18 11.78 -2.72
CA ASP A 121 -13.56 10.37 -2.81
C ASP A 121 -12.51 9.47 -2.15
N THR A 122 -11.22 9.76 -2.33
CA THR A 122 -10.13 9.04 -1.65
C THR A 122 -10.18 9.20 -0.15
N ILE A 123 -10.41 10.43 0.33
CA ILE A 123 -10.53 10.71 1.77
C ILE A 123 -11.77 10.02 2.36
N ARG A 124 -12.88 10.00 1.63
CA ARG A 124 -14.13 9.34 2.06
C ARG A 124 -14.01 7.82 2.04
N ASP A 125 -13.25 7.26 1.10
CA ASP A 125 -12.94 5.83 1.02
C ASP A 125 -11.84 5.41 2.02
N ALA A 126 -11.38 6.29 2.91
CA ALA A 126 -10.42 5.94 3.95
C ALA A 126 -10.93 4.74 4.76
N GLY A 127 -10.31 3.58 4.52
CA GLY A 127 -10.72 2.34 5.14
C GLY A 127 -11.38 1.33 4.19
N GLY A 128 -11.89 1.71 3.01
CA GLY A 128 -12.60 0.83 2.09
C GLY A 128 -14.11 0.71 2.34
N ASP A 129 -14.69 1.64 3.09
CA ASP A 129 -16.14 1.69 3.38
C ASP A 129 -16.97 2.20 2.19
N SER A 130 -16.32 2.65 1.10
CA SER A 130 -16.95 3.26 -0.08
C SER A 130 -16.57 2.52 -1.36
N GLN A 131 -17.20 2.87 -2.49
CA GLN A 131 -16.70 2.41 -3.79
C GLN A 131 -15.28 2.95 -4.03
N ALA A 132 -14.43 2.13 -4.67
CA ALA A 132 -13.11 2.56 -5.12
C ALA A 132 -13.21 3.94 -5.80
N PRO A 133 -12.34 4.89 -5.46
CA PRO A 133 -12.48 6.27 -5.91
C PRO A 133 -12.46 6.34 -7.43
N SER A 134 -13.22 7.30 -7.93
CA SER A 134 -13.22 7.67 -9.33
C SER A 134 -11.82 8.07 -9.79
N LEU A 135 -11.55 7.93 -11.10
CA LEU A 135 -10.27 8.36 -11.67
C LEU A 135 -9.99 9.82 -11.29
N GLY A 136 -8.95 10.03 -10.50
CA GLY A 136 -8.59 11.31 -9.92
C GLY A 136 -7.07 11.49 -9.81
N ARG A 137 -6.65 12.62 -9.21
CA ARG A 137 -5.24 12.96 -8.99
C ARG A 137 -4.56 11.92 -8.10
N ASP A 138 -5.25 11.46 -7.06
CA ASP A 138 -4.70 10.51 -6.09
C ASP A 138 -4.51 9.13 -6.72
N VAL A 139 -5.48 8.67 -7.52
CA VAL A 139 -5.40 7.40 -8.25
C VAL A 139 -4.30 7.43 -9.32
N GLN A 140 -4.17 8.55 -10.05
CA GLN A 140 -3.12 8.72 -11.04
C GLN A 140 -1.74 8.74 -10.37
N TRP A 141 -1.59 9.51 -9.28
CA TRP A 141 -0.36 9.55 -8.51
C TRP A 141 0.03 8.15 -8.03
N MET A 142 -0.91 7.39 -7.46
CA MET A 142 -0.65 6.01 -7.07
C MET A 142 -0.21 5.15 -8.25
N SER A 143 -0.86 5.26 -9.41
CA SER A 143 -0.47 4.50 -10.61
C SER A 143 0.97 4.78 -11.04
N ASP A 144 1.38 6.05 -11.03
CA ASP A 144 2.72 6.46 -11.44
C ASP A 144 3.81 5.93 -10.48
N HIS A 145 3.47 5.76 -9.21
CA HIS A 145 4.40 5.33 -8.15
C HIS A 145 4.33 3.81 -7.87
N TYR A 146 3.25 3.14 -8.29
CA TYR A 146 3.02 1.70 -8.11
C TYR A 146 3.80 0.83 -9.09
N VAL A 147 4.04 1.30 -10.33
CA VAL A 147 4.69 0.50 -11.39
C VAL A 147 6.22 0.66 -11.31
N PRO A 148 6.98 -0.37 -10.89
CA PRO A 148 8.41 -0.24 -10.63
C PRO A 148 9.29 -0.62 -11.83
N GLY A 149 8.87 -1.61 -12.63
CA GLY A 149 9.64 -2.14 -13.75
C GLY A 149 9.54 -1.30 -15.03
N ARG A 150 10.61 -1.30 -15.81
CA ARG A 150 10.63 -0.81 -17.19
C ARG A 150 9.79 -1.75 -18.06
N ARG A 151 8.87 -1.19 -18.85
CA ARG A 151 8.38 -1.72 -20.14
C ARG A 151 7.39 -0.78 -20.79
#